data_AF-A0A819FNB2-F1
#
_entry.id   AF-A0A819FNB2-F1
#
_cell.length_a   1.000
_cell.length_b   1.000
_cell.length_c   1.000
_cell.angle_alpha   90.00
_cell.angle_beta   90.00
_cell.angle_gamma   90.00
#
_symmetry.space_group_name_H-M   'P 1'
#
loop_
_entity.id
_entity.type
_entity.pdbx_description
1 polymer ?
#
loop_
_entity_poly.entity_id
_entity_poly.type
_entity_poly.pdbx_seq_one_letter_code
_entity_poly.pdbx_strand_id
1 'polypeptide(L)'
;MSEDIQTSNEGQVPVDVRQALLRDGTDVQTKVGHVAKFNHDGESSKLDENIVVEDFDNYKKPKDNNEFVALTKEELQAYINNPKWKRIRYLIAILYILLLVLLLIGSILLVVFSPRCPPKPKLAWYQKEIIYEIDVTTFRDSNQDGIGDIKGVQEKLSYLEKNNIKSLLLQSSIFNVTTGTSIQSSGRNVRTKNVNLYSIDPSVGSDNDLKELSRTLYRKGKLNI
;
A
#
# COMPACT_ATOMS: atom_id res chain seq x y z
N MET A 1 12.01 38.46 -27.95
CA MET A 1 10.57 38.16 -28.00
C MET A 1 10.22 37.53 -26.67
N SER A 2 9.42 38.23 -25.88
CA SER A 2 8.62 37.79 -24.71
C SER A 2 8.58 38.93 -23.69
N GLU A 3 7.60 39.80 -23.87
CA GLU A 3 6.99 40.54 -22.77
C GLU A 3 5.93 39.61 -22.16
N ASP A 4 6.06 39.27 -20.88
CA ASP A 4 4.99 38.62 -20.11
C ASP A 4 4.49 39.61 -19.06
N ILE A 5 3.17 39.77 -19.06
CA ILE A 5 2.37 40.77 -18.35
C ILE A 5 2.20 40.37 -16.87
N GLN A 6 2.34 41.36 -16.00
CA GLN A 6 2.13 41.29 -14.55
C GLN A 6 0.66 41.08 -14.13
N THR A 7 0.44 40.05 -13.32
CA THR A 7 -0.25 40.01 -12.00
C THR A 7 -1.45 40.94 -11.73
N SER A 8 -2.58 40.35 -11.28
CA SER A 8 -3.21 40.68 -9.99
C SER A 8 -4.30 39.67 -9.59
N ASN A 9 -4.29 39.32 -8.30
CA ASN A 9 -5.18 38.42 -7.57
C ASN A 9 -6.67 38.78 -7.63
N GLU A 10 -7.55 37.78 -7.56
CA GLU A 10 -8.61 37.74 -6.53
C GLU A 10 -9.25 36.36 -6.34
N GLY A 11 -9.22 35.87 -5.09
CA GLY A 11 -10.41 35.29 -4.44
C GLY A 11 -10.86 33.88 -4.82
N GLN A 12 -10.06 32.88 -4.48
CA GLN A 12 -10.46 31.47 -4.46
C GLN A 12 -11.59 31.23 -3.43
N VAL A 13 -12.82 31.04 -3.90
CA VAL A 13 -13.98 30.73 -3.04
C VAL A 13 -13.88 29.28 -2.54
N PRO A 14 -13.93 29.04 -1.21
CA PRO A 14 -13.74 27.72 -0.64
C PRO A 14 -14.89 26.75 -0.99
N VAL A 15 -14.52 25.49 -1.16
CA VAL A 15 -15.33 24.34 -1.63
C VAL A 15 -16.45 23.94 -0.64
N ASP A 16 -16.60 24.65 0.47
CA ASP A 16 -17.44 24.27 1.61
C ASP A 16 -18.94 24.64 1.45
N VAL A 17 -19.30 25.49 0.47
CA VAL A 17 -20.69 25.94 0.29
C VAL A 17 -21.54 24.94 -0.52
N ARG A 18 -20.91 24.04 -1.28
CA ARG A 18 -21.63 23.02 -2.07
C ARG A 18 -22.04 21.80 -1.26
N GLN A 19 -21.48 21.59 -0.06
CA GLN A 19 -21.77 20.41 0.76
C GLN A 19 -22.83 20.63 1.85
N ALA A 20 -23.29 21.86 2.07
CA ALA A 20 -24.33 22.14 3.08
C ALA A 20 -25.77 21.79 2.65
N LEU A 21 -26.01 21.44 1.38
CA LEU A 21 -27.37 21.19 0.85
C LEU A 21 -27.74 19.70 0.69
N LEU A 22 -26.88 18.77 1.10
CA LEU A 22 -27.14 17.32 1.01
C LEU A 22 -27.05 16.64 2.38
N ARG A 23 -27.69 17.22 3.40
CA ARG A 23 -27.90 16.53 4.67
C ARG A 23 -29.33 16.72 5.17
N ASP A 24 -30.04 15.59 5.13
CA ASP A 24 -31.31 15.27 5.79
C ASP A 24 -32.55 16.14 5.53
N GLY A 25 -33.61 15.46 5.09
CA GLY A 25 -34.95 15.99 4.97
C GLY A 25 -35.56 16.32 6.33
N THR A 26 -35.35 17.55 6.78
CA THR A 26 -36.14 18.23 7.80
C THR A 26 -36.16 19.74 7.54
N ASP A 27 -37.36 20.24 7.27
CA ASP A 27 -37.84 21.63 7.31
C ASP A 27 -36.79 22.76 7.42
N VAL A 28 -36.49 23.44 6.31
CA VAL A 28 -35.69 24.67 6.32
C VAL A 28 -36.61 25.83 6.68
N GLN A 29 -36.69 26.16 7.97
CA GLN A 29 -37.15 27.47 8.43
C GLN A 29 -36.12 28.52 7.98
N THR A 30 -36.39 29.21 6.87
CA THR A 30 -35.66 30.43 6.49
C THR A 30 -35.96 31.52 7.52
N LYS A 31 -35.04 31.70 8.46
CA LYS A 31 -35.07 32.83 9.39
C LYS A 31 -34.85 34.12 8.58
N VAL A 32 -35.88 34.94 8.47
CA VAL A 32 -35.87 36.25 7.81
C VAL A 32 -34.73 37.10 8.40
N GLY A 33 -33.64 37.24 7.65
CA GLY A 33 -32.58 38.19 7.96
C GLY A 33 -32.97 39.58 7.49
N HIS A 34 -32.93 40.56 8.39
CA HIS A 34 -33.05 41.97 8.01
C HIS A 34 -31.81 42.36 7.20
N VAL A 35 -31.97 42.63 5.91
CA VAL A 35 -30.89 43.18 5.07
C VAL A 35 -30.86 44.69 5.32
N ALA A 36 -29.96 45.14 6.20
CA ALA A 36 -29.64 46.56 6.31
C ALA A 36 -28.66 46.94 5.21
N LYS A 37 -29.04 47.88 4.34
CA LYS A 37 -28.08 48.59 3.47
C LYS A 37 -27.37 49.65 4.31
N PHE A 38 -26.06 49.52 4.46
CA PHE A 38 -25.21 50.59 5.00
C PHE A 38 -24.59 51.36 3.82
N ASN A 39 -24.84 52.67 3.76
CA ASN A 39 -24.03 53.58 2.95
C ASN A 39 -22.78 53.98 3.74
N HIS A 40 -21.72 54.34 3.01
CA HIS A 40 -20.33 54.38 3.48
C HIS A 40 -19.98 55.51 4.47
N ASP A 41 -20.97 56.30 4.89
CA ASP A 41 -20.90 57.52 5.68
C ASP A 41 -21.70 57.48 7.00
N GLY A 42 -22.33 56.34 7.33
CA GLY A 42 -22.73 56.04 8.71
C GLY A 42 -23.87 56.88 9.31
N GLU A 43 -24.68 57.56 8.48
CA GLU A 43 -25.85 58.31 8.95
C GLU A 43 -27.17 57.62 8.55
N SER A 44 -28.05 57.39 9.54
CA SER A 44 -29.34 56.71 9.41
C SER A 44 -30.39 57.67 8.84
N SER A 45 -30.60 57.67 7.52
CA SER A 45 -31.78 58.29 6.92
C SER A 45 -32.98 57.33 6.98
N LYS A 46 -34.11 57.83 7.50
CA LYS A 46 -35.39 57.12 7.61
C LYS A 46 -35.80 56.61 6.22
N LEU A 47 -36.06 55.30 6.12
CA LEU A 47 -36.60 54.67 4.91
C LEU A 47 -38.12 54.85 4.88
N ASP A 48 -38.62 55.39 3.76
CA ASP A 48 -40.04 55.53 3.45
C ASP A 48 -40.73 54.17 3.42
N GLU A 49 -41.87 54.08 4.11
CA GLU A 49 -42.65 52.86 4.40
C GLU A 49 -43.46 52.35 3.19
N ASN A 50 -42.92 52.35 1.96
CA ASN A 50 -43.64 51.85 0.79
C ASN A 50 -42.74 51.22 -0.27
N ILE A 51 -41.82 50.34 0.12
CA ILE A 51 -41.25 49.35 -0.82
C ILE A 51 -41.98 48.05 -0.57
N VAL A 52 -43.03 47.81 -1.37
CA VAL A 52 -43.66 46.49 -1.48
C VAL A 52 -42.62 45.57 -2.11
N VAL A 53 -41.97 44.76 -1.28
CA VAL A 53 -41.23 43.59 -1.73
C VAL A 53 -42.30 42.60 -2.15
N GLU A 54 -42.54 42.43 -3.45
CA GLU A 54 -43.39 41.34 -3.92
C GLU A 54 -42.81 40.02 -3.39
N ASP A 55 -43.64 39.27 -2.67
CA ASP A 55 -43.28 37.98 -2.07
C ASP A 55 -42.68 37.05 -3.13
N PHE A 56 -41.39 36.71 -2.96
CA PHE A 56 -40.75 35.62 -3.69
C PHE A 56 -41.44 34.26 -3.46
N ASP A 57 -42.32 34.17 -2.47
CA ASP A 57 -43.12 32.98 -2.15
C ASP A 57 -44.18 32.66 -3.22
N ASN A 58 -44.45 33.59 -4.16
CA ASN A 58 -45.40 33.37 -5.25
C ASN A 58 -44.74 33.40 -6.64
N TYR A 59 -43.46 33.01 -6.75
CA TYR A 59 -42.87 32.70 -8.05
C TYR A 59 -43.40 31.35 -8.57
N LYS A 60 -44.49 31.39 -9.33
CA LYS A 60 -44.95 30.24 -10.12
C LYS A 60 -44.08 30.12 -11.37
N LYS A 61 -43.06 29.25 -11.32
CA LYS A 61 -42.16 28.98 -12.45
C LYS A 61 -43.02 28.72 -13.71
N PRO A 62 -42.81 29.47 -14.80
CA PRO A 62 -43.60 29.31 -16.02
C PRO A 62 -43.42 27.88 -16.51
N LYS A 63 -44.54 27.21 -16.78
CA LYS A 63 -44.57 25.84 -17.27
C LYS A 63 -43.95 25.82 -18.66
N ASP A 64 -42.65 25.56 -18.76
CA ASP A 64 -42.01 25.19 -20.01
C ASP A 64 -42.65 23.87 -20.44
N ASN A 65 -43.29 23.87 -21.61
CA ASN A 65 -43.99 22.71 -22.16
C ASN A 65 -43.03 21.53 -22.46
N ASN A 66 -41.72 21.73 -22.29
CA ASN A 66 -40.66 20.74 -22.47
C ASN A 66 -39.98 20.33 -21.16
N GLU A 67 -40.42 20.81 -19.99
CA GLU A 67 -39.88 20.37 -18.70
C GLU A 67 -40.44 18.97 -18.37
N PHE A 68 -39.57 17.96 -18.37
CA PHE A 68 -39.94 16.58 -17.99
C PHE A 68 -40.37 16.55 -16.52
N VAL A 69 -41.68 16.66 -16.28
CA VAL A 69 -42.27 16.54 -14.94
C VAL A 69 -42.33 15.07 -14.58
N ALA A 70 -41.62 14.68 -13.51
CA ALA A 70 -41.77 13.36 -12.92
C ALA A 70 -43.23 13.17 -12.46
N LEU A 71 -43.83 12.05 -12.84
CA LEU A 71 -45.23 11.73 -12.56
C LEU A 71 -45.47 11.65 -11.04
N THR A 72 -46.53 12.30 -10.55
CA THR A 72 -46.91 12.20 -9.12
C THR A 72 -47.37 10.78 -8.80
N LYS A 73 -47.32 10.39 -7.51
CA LYS A 73 -47.65 9.01 -7.08
C LYS A 73 -49.06 8.60 -7.51
N GLU A 74 -49.99 9.54 -7.49
CA GLU A 74 -51.40 9.37 -7.80
C GLU A 74 -51.61 9.10 -9.30
N GLU A 75 -50.96 9.90 -10.16
CA GLU A 75 -50.99 9.72 -11.61
C GLU A 75 -50.25 8.44 -12.05
N LEU A 76 -49.19 8.07 -11.35
CA LEU A 76 -48.46 6.81 -11.58
C LEU A 76 -49.31 5.58 -11.21
N GLN A 77 -50.01 5.62 -10.08
CA GLN A 77 -50.83 4.50 -9.61
C GLN A 77 -51.96 4.12 -10.57
N ALA A 78 -52.53 5.11 -11.28
CA ALA A 78 -53.52 4.86 -12.33
C ALA A 78 -52.98 3.94 -13.44
N TYR A 79 -51.69 4.04 -13.77
CA TYR A 79 -51.05 3.24 -14.83
C TYR A 79 -50.28 2.00 -14.32
N ILE A 80 -50.03 1.87 -13.02
CA ILE A 80 -49.30 0.73 -12.42
C ILE A 80 -50.00 -0.61 -12.66
N ASN A 81 -51.34 -0.65 -12.64
CA ASN A 81 -52.12 -1.88 -12.68
C ASN A 81 -52.45 -2.39 -14.10
N ASN A 82 -51.87 -1.79 -15.14
CA ASN A 82 -52.06 -2.25 -16.50
C ASN A 82 -51.60 -3.71 -16.66
N PRO A 83 -52.46 -4.64 -17.13
CA PRO A 83 -52.18 -6.08 -17.12
C PRO A 83 -50.99 -6.46 -18.03
N LYS A 84 -50.77 -5.71 -19.11
CA LYS A 84 -49.60 -5.88 -20.00
C LYS A 84 -48.30 -5.47 -19.31
N TRP A 85 -48.27 -4.29 -18.68
CA TRP A 85 -47.10 -3.77 -17.97
C TRP A 85 -46.76 -4.58 -16.72
N LYS A 86 -47.78 -5.08 -16.02
CA LYS A 86 -47.60 -5.99 -14.87
C LYS A 86 -46.92 -7.30 -15.30
N ARG A 87 -47.36 -7.91 -16.42
CA ARG A 87 -46.72 -9.11 -16.98
C ARG A 87 -45.28 -8.86 -17.41
N ILE A 88 -45.00 -7.72 -18.05
CA ILE A 88 -43.64 -7.33 -18.45
C ILE A 88 -42.72 -7.17 -17.23
N ARG A 89 -43.17 -6.50 -16.16
CA ARG A 89 -42.39 -6.34 -14.92
C ARG A 89 -42.03 -7.68 -14.30
N TYR A 90 -42.98 -8.61 -14.19
CA TYR A 90 -42.70 -9.95 -13.67
C TYR A 90 -41.81 -10.76 -14.62
N LEU A 91 -41.98 -10.65 -15.94
CA LEU A 91 -41.13 -11.33 -16.91
C LEU A 91 -39.67 -10.86 -16.77
N ILE A 92 -39.44 -9.55 -16.71
CA ILE A 92 -38.10 -8.97 -16.52
C ILE A 92 -37.52 -9.39 -15.16
N ALA A 93 -38.33 -9.37 -14.09
CA ALA A 93 -37.88 -9.80 -12.76
C ALA A 93 -37.49 -11.29 -12.73
N ILE A 94 -38.29 -12.16 -13.34
CA ILE A 94 -38.00 -13.60 -13.43
C ILE A 94 -36.76 -13.84 -14.29
N LEU A 95 -36.63 -13.17 -15.44
CA LEU A 95 -35.44 -13.24 -16.30
C LEU A 95 -34.17 -12.84 -15.53
N TYR A 96 -34.23 -11.75 -14.78
CA TYR A 96 -33.12 -11.28 -13.96
C TYR A 96 -32.74 -12.29 -12.87
N ILE A 97 -33.74 -12.86 -12.17
CA ILE A 97 -33.50 -13.90 -11.17
C ILE A 97 -32.87 -15.15 -11.81
N LEU A 98 -33.35 -15.57 -12.99
CA LEU A 98 -32.78 -16.72 -13.71
C LEU A 98 -31.33 -16.45 -14.14
N LEU A 99 -31.01 -15.24 -14.59
CA LEU A 99 -29.64 -14.83 -14.93
C LEU A 99 -28.73 -14.89 -13.70
N LEU A 100 -29.18 -14.38 -12.55
CA LEU A 100 -28.42 -14.45 -11.30
C LEU A 100 -28.19 -15.88 -10.83
N VAL A 101 -29.23 -16.73 -10.92
CA VAL A 101 -29.12 -18.14 -10.57
C VAL A 101 -28.15 -18.86 -11.51
N LEU A 102 -28.18 -18.56 -12.82
CA LEU A 102 -27.25 -19.12 -13.79
C LEU A 102 -25.80 -18.71 -13.50
N LEU A 103 -25.56 -17.45 -13.14
CA LEU A 103 -24.24 -16.96 -12.73
C LEU A 103 -23.76 -17.63 -11.44
N LEU A 104 -24.65 -17.77 -10.45
CA LEU A 104 -24.35 -18.45 -9.20
C LEU A 104 -23.96 -19.91 -9.44
N ILE A 105 -24.75 -20.63 -10.23
CA ILE A 105 -24.48 -22.02 -10.61
C ILE A 105 -23.15 -22.09 -11.37
N GLY A 106 -22.90 -21.19 -12.33
CA GLY A 106 -21.65 -21.13 -13.08
C GLY A 106 -20.43 -20.95 -12.18
N SER A 107 -20.51 -20.06 -11.17
CA SER A 107 -19.45 -19.85 -10.19
C SER A 107 -19.17 -21.09 -9.34
N ILE A 108 -20.23 -21.74 -8.84
CA ILE A 108 -20.10 -22.97 -8.05
C ILE A 108 -19.46 -24.08 -8.91
N LEU A 109 -19.92 -24.26 -10.15
CA LEU A 109 -19.36 -25.24 -11.08
C LEU A 109 -17.88 -24.95 -11.34
N LEU A 110 -17.49 -23.69 -11.52
CA LEU A 110 -16.10 -23.31 -11.73
C LEU A 110 -15.22 -23.70 -10.54
N VAL A 111 -15.68 -23.47 -9.30
CA VAL A 111 -14.94 -23.85 -8.09
C VAL A 111 -14.82 -25.38 -7.97
N VAL A 112 -15.89 -26.13 -8.29
CA VAL A 112 -15.88 -27.60 -8.22
C VAL A 112 -14.99 -28.23 -9.30
N PHE A 113 -15.00 -27.68 -10.50
CA PHE A 113 -14.15 -28.14 -11.61
C PHE A 113 -12.72 -27.61 -11.53
N SER A 114 -12.45 -26.58 -10.72
CA SER A 114 -11.09 -26.09 -10.51
C SER A 114 -10.26 -27.20 -9.85
N PRO A 115 -9.22 -27.74 -10.53
CA PRO A 115 -8.39 -28.76 -9.95
C PRO A 115 -7.72 -28.19 -8.70
N ARG A 116 -7.65 -29.02 -7.65
CA ARG A 116 -6.93 -28.63 -6.43
C ARG A 116 -5.47 -28.37 -6.78
N CYS A 117 -4.92 -27.28 -6.26
CA CYS A 117 -3.49 -27.00 -6.40
C CYS A 117 -2.67 -28.21 -5.95
N PRO A 118 -1.63 -28.63 -6.70
CA PRO A 118 -0.76 -29.70 -6.26
C PRO A 118 -0.15 -29.33 -4.89
N PRO A 119 -0.01 -30.30 -3.97
CA PRO A 119 0.59 -30.03 -2.67
C PRO A 119 2.01 -29.54 -2.87
N LYS A 120 2.37 -28.42 -2.22
CA LYS A 120 3.74 -27.92 -2.25
C LYS A 120 4.66 -29.00 -1.67
N PRO A 121 5.69 -29.46 -2.39
CA PRO A 121 6.62 -30.44 -1.84
C PRO A 121 7.29 -29.86 -0.58
N LYS A 122 7.52 -30.71 0.42
CA LYS A 122 8.27 -30.32 1.63
C LYS A 122 9.76 -30.26 1.28
N LEU A 123 10.20 -29.15 0.73
CA LEU A 123 11.62 -28.91 0.44
C LEU A 123 12.42 -28.79 1.75
N ALA A 124 13.64 -29.31 1.76
CA ALA A 124 14.60 -29.02 2.81
C ALA A 124 15.00 -27.54 2.78
N TRP A 125 15.59 -27.03 3.87
CA TRP A 125 15.94 -25.61 3.97
C TRP A 125 16.88 -25.15 2.85
N TYR A 126 17.86 -25.97 2.48
CA TYR A 126 18.85 -25.68 1.44
C TYR A 126 18.27 -25.68 0.01
N GLN A 127 17.09 -26.29 -0.19
CA GLN A 127 16.40 -26.28 -1.49
C GLN A 127 15.43 -25.10 -1.63
N LYS A 128 15.06 -24.46 -0.51
CA LYS A 128 14.12 -23.33 -0.47
C LYS A 128 14.79 -21.99 -0.69
N GLU A 129 16.10 -21.91 -0.45
CA GLU A 129 16.81 -20.64 -0.30
C GLU A 129 18.10 -20.63 -1.12
N ILE A 130 18.49 -19.43 -1.53
CA ILE A 130 19.78 -19.19 -2.17
C ILE A 130 20.84 -19.16 -1.06
N ILE A 131 21.84 -20.02 -1.20
CA ILE A 131 23.03 -20.05 -0.33
C ILE A 131 24.08 -19.15 -0.97
N TYR A 132 24.58 -18.19 -0.19
CA TYR A 132 25.65 -17.30 -0.63
C TYR A 132 26.94 -17.66 0.10
N GLU A 133 27.94 -18.10 -0.66
CA GLU A 133 29.26 -18.42 -0.15
C GLU A 133 30.09 -17.14 -0.01
N ILE A 134 30.64 -16.92 1.19
CA ILE A 134 31.44 -15.75 1.54
C ILE A 134 32.82 -16.20 1.99
N ASP A 135 33.84 -15.68 1.32
CA ASP A 135 35.19 -15.63 1.84
C ASP A 135 35.36 -14.39 2.73
N VAL A 136 35.50 -14.61 4.03
CA VAL A 136 35.57 -13.53 5.03
C VAL A 136 36.77 -12.63 4.76
N THR A 137 37.91 -13.20 4.34
CA THR A 137 39.18 -12.47 4.17
C THR A 137 39.17 -11.47 3.02
N THR A 138 38.24 -11.61 2.08
CA THR A 138 38.16 -10.73 0.89
C THR A 138 36.89 -9.89 0.85
N PHE A 139 35.92 -10.15 1.74
CA PHE A 139 34.60 -9.52 1.66
C PHE A 139 34.58 -8.08 2.16
N ARG A 140 34.94 -7.86 3.43
CA ARG A 140 34.93 -6.54 4.04
C ARG A 140 35.86 -6.49 5.23
N ASP A 141 36.78 -5.55 5.19
CA ASP A 141 37.65 -5.18 6.31
C ASP A 141 36.96 -4.09 7.17
N SER A 142 36.81 -4.36 8.48
CA SER A 142 36.30 -3.41 9.46
C SER A 142 37.38 -2.68 10.27
N ASN A 143 38.60 -3.24 10.37
CA ASN A 143 39.68 -2.74 11.23
C ASN A 143 40.80 -2.02 10.45
N GLN A 144 40.72 -1.97 9.13
CA GLN A 144 41.65 -1.35 8.19
C GLN A 144 43.04 -2.01 8.14
N ASP A 145 43.14 -3.29 8.45
CA ASP A 145 44.39 -4.06 8.34
C ASP A 145 44.65 -4.64 6.93
N GLY A 146 43.70 -4.48 6.02
CA GLY A 146 43.76 -4.96 4.64
C GLY A 146 43.22 -6.37 4.44
N ILE A 147 42.75 -7.03 5.50
CA ILE A 147 42.15 -8.36 5.50
C ILE A 147 40.70 -8.24 5.97
N GLY A 148 39.79 -8.93 5.30
CA GLY A 148 38.39 -8.95 5.72
C GLY A 148 38.18 -9.76 6.99
N ASP A 149 37.24 -9.31 7.84
CA ASP A 149 37.02 -9.86 9.16
C ASP A 149 35.53 -10.21 9.42
N ILE A 150 35.28 -11.01 10.45
CA ILE A 150 33.92 -11.48 10.79
C ILE A 150 33.00 -10.29 11.10
N LYS A 151 33.55 -9.21 11.69
CA LYS A 151 32.81 -7.99 11.98
C LYS A 151 32.41 -7.24 10.70
N GLY A 152 33.28 -7.18 9.70
CA GLY A 152 32.95 -6.63 8.39
C GLY A 152 31.80 -7.38 7.72
N VAL A 153 31.73 -8.70 7.86
CA VAL A 153 30.56 -9.49 7.44
C VAL A 153 29.32 -9.05 8.22
N GLN A 154 29.44 -8.90 9.55
CA GLN A 154 28.34 -8.49 10.42
C GLN A 154 27.73 -7.13 10.01
N GLU A 155 28.56 -6.15 9.69
CA GLU A 155 28.13 -4.82 9.22
C GLU A 155 27.35 -4.86 7.91
N LYS A 156 27.74 -5.78 7.01
CA LYS A 156 27.13 -5.95 5.70
C LYS A 156 25.99 -6.95 5.68
N LEU A 157 25.55 -7.49 6.82
CA LEU A 157 24.34 -8.32 6.88
C LEU A 157 23.16 -7.62 6.21
N SER A 158 22.94 -6.34 6.52
CA SER A 158 21.84 -5.53 5.97
C SER A 158 21.87 -5.46 4.44
N TYR A 159 23.06 -5.47 3.83
CA TYR A 159 23.22 -5.53 2.38
C TYR A 159 22.77 -6.90 1.82
N LEU A 160 23.16 -7.98 2.48
CA LEU A 160 22.74 -9.34 2.11
C LEU A 160 21.21 -9.49 2.24
N GLU A 161 20.59 -8.81 3.22
CA GLU A 161 19.13 -8.81 3.35
C GLU A 161 18.43 -8.10 2.21
N LYS A 162 18.97 -6.96 1.76
CA LYS A 162 18.42 -6.22 0.62
C LYS A 162 18.43 -7.05 -0.67
N ASN A 163 19.39 -7.95 -0.81
CA ASN A 163 19.50 -8.85 -1.96
C ASN A 163 18.73 -10.18 -1.79
N ASN A 164 17.83 -10.27 -0.80
CA ASN A 164 17.02 -11.45 -0.51
C ASN A 164 17.83 -12.73 -0.19
N ILE A 165 19.08 -12.59 0.24
CA ILE A 165 19.91 -13.72 0.67
C ILE A 165 19.51 -14.11 2.10
N LYS A 166 19.25 -15.40 2.30
CA LYS A 166 18.76 -15.93 3.57
C LYS A 166 19.71 -16.93 4.22
N SER A 167 20.49 -17.66 3.42
CA SER A 167 21.48 -18.62 3.91
C SER A 167 22.88 -18.17 3.50
N LEU A 168 23.83 -18.23 4.43
CA LEU A 168 25.22 -17.83 4.23
C LEU A 168 26.11 -19.03 4.52
N LEU A 169 27.07 -19.28 3.63
CA LEU A 169 28.10 -20.29 3.82
C LEU A 169 29.44 -19.58 4.00
N LEU A 170 30.07 -19.77 5.16
CA LEU A 170 31.40 -19.22 5.43
C LEU A 170 32.47 -20.18 4.95
N GLN A 171 33.44 -19.68 4.18
CA GLN A 171 34.56 -20.47 3.72
C GLN A 171 35.49 -20.85 4.89
N SER A 172 36.25 -21.93 4.73
CA SER A 172 37.22 -22.44 5.72
C SER A 172 38.41 -21.51 6.01
N SER A 173 38.51 -20.36 5.34
CA SER A 173 39.52 -19.32 5.56
C SER A 173 39.51 -18.73 6.98
N ILE A 174 38.41 -18.93 7.72
CA ILE A 174 38.26 -18.45 9.10
C ILE A 174 39.06 -19.27 10.13
N PHE A 175 39.53 -20.47 9.78
CA PHE A 175 40.19 -21.37 10.74
C PHE A 175 41.69 -21.14 10.81
N ASN A 176 42.24 -21.29 12.02
CA ASN A 176 43.67 -21.07 12.27
C ASN A 176 44.53 -22.10 11.52
N VAL A 177 45.57 -21.62 10.82
CA VAL A 177 46.55 -22.48 10.13
C VAL A 177 47.93 -22.33 10.76
N THR A 178 48.43 -23.43 11.34
CA THR A 178 49.79 -23.51 11.87
C THR A 178 50.73 -24.16 10.85
N THR A 179 51.83 -23.50 10.52
CA THR A 179 52.87 -24.07 9.65
C THR A 179 53.96 -24.71 10.50
N GLY A 180 54.21 -26.00 10.29
CA GLY A 180 55.31 -26.75 10.89
C GLY A 180 56.30 -27.24 9.84
N THR A 181 57.48 -27.65 10.30
CA THR A 181 58.44 -28.36 9.47
C THR A 181 58.57 -29.79 10.00
N SER A 182 58.18 -30.77 9.19
CA SER A 182 58.39 -32.18 9.51
C SER A 182 59.53 -32.72 8.68
N ILE A 183 60.41 -33.51 9.30
CA ILE A 183 61.47 -34.22 8.60
C ILE A 183 60.86 -35.54 8.12
N GLN A 184 60.83 -35.75 6.81
CA GLN A 184 60.41 -37.04 6.26
C GLN A 184 61.46 -38.12 6.53
N SER A 185 61.07 -39.39 6.48
CA SER A 185 62.01 -40.52 6.60
C SER A 185 63.15 -40.52 5.56
N SER A 186 63.02 -39.71 4.49
CA SER A 186 64.09 -39.47 3.49
C SER A 186 65.11 -38.38 3.90
N GLY A 187 65.01 -37.80 5.09
CA GLY A 187 65.88 -36.71 5.57
C GLY A 187 65.56 -35.32 4.99
N ARG A 188 64.54 -35.19 4.14
CA ARG A 188 64.11 -33.91 3.57
C ARG A 188 63.17 -33.16 4.52
N ASN A 189 63.47 -31.87 4.72
CA ASN A 189 62.57 -30.94 5.39
C ASN A 189 61.34 -30.69 4.51
N VAL A 190 60.16 -31.00 5.03
CA VAL A 190 58.90 -30.69 4.35
C VAL A 190 58.08 -29.76 5.22
N ARG A 191 57.66 -28.65 4.63
CA ARG A 191 56.70 -27.75 5.25
C ARG A 191 55.34 -28.43 5.26
N THR A 192 54.80 -28.62 6.45
CA THR A 192 53.47 -29.16 6.70
C THR A 192 52.56 -28.02 7.18
N LYS A 193 51.37 -27.90 6.60
CA LYS A 193 50.33 -26.99 7.09
C LYS A 193 49.31 -27.80 7.88
N ASN A 194 49.09 -27.44 9.13
CA ASN A 194 48.07 -28.04 10.00
C ASN A 194 46.97 -27.01 10.20
N VAL A 195 45.72 -27.40 9.95
CA VAL A 195 44.55 -26.53 10.13
C VAL A 195 43.84 -26.93 11.42
N ASN A 196 43.63 -25.99 12.32
CA ASN A 196 42.85 -26.20 13.54
C ASN A 196 41.40 -25.76 13.33
N LEU A 197 40.49 -26.73 13.21
CA LEU A 197 39.06 -26.48 12.98
C LEU A 197 38.30 -26.00 14.23
N TYR A 198 38.94 -25.98 15.39
CA TYR A 198 38.33 -25.58 16.66
C TYR A 198 38.66 -24.14 17.06
N SER A 199 39.60 -23.50 16.38
CA SER A 199 40.04 -22.14 16.69
C SER A 199 40.00 -21.27 15.45
N ILE A 200 39.49 -20.06 15.60
CA ILE A 200 39.47 -19.05 14.55
C ILE A 200 40.86 -18.45 14.36
N ASP A 201 41.19 -18.05 13.14
CA ASP A 201 42.40 -17.30 12.82
C ASP A 201 42.33 -15.90 13.45
N PRO A 202 43.31 -15.50 14.29
CA PRO A 202 43.33 -14.18 14.92
C PRO A 202 43.32 -13.00 13.95
N SER A 203 43.76 -13.21 12.70
CA SER A 203 43.70 -12.17 11.65
C SER A 203 42.28 -11.88 11.18
N VAL A 204 41.36 -12.84 11.31
CA VAL A 204 39.98 -12.74 10.82
C VAL A 204 39.00 -12.43 11.95
N GLY A 205 39.35 -12.79 13.19
CA GLY A 205 38.59 -12.43 14.39
C GLY A 205 38.75 -13.40 15.56
N SER A 206 37.83 -13.31 16.51
CA SER A 206 37.78 -14.18 17.70
C SER A 206 36.58 -15.13 17.68
N ASP A 207 36.63 -16.19 18.49
CA ASP A 207 35.49 -17.11 18.69
C ASP A 207 34.21 -16.39 19.15
N ASN A 208 34.37 -15.28 19.89
CA ASN A 208 33.23 -14.50 20.33
C ASN A 208 32.56 -13.75 19.17
N ASP A 209 33.32 -13.27 18.19
CA ASP A 209 32.80 -12.58 17.01
C ASP A 209 31.96 -13.54 16.15
N LEU A 210 32.42 -14.78 15.96
CA LEU A 210 31.63 -15.81 15.27
C LEU A 210 30.34 -16.15 16.04
N LYS A 211 30.44 -16.23 17.37
CA LYS A 211 29.27 -16.47 18.22
C LYS A 211 28.27 -15.33 18.14
N GLU A 212 28.73 -14.09 18.06
CA GLU A 212 27.87 -12.92 17.86
C GLU A 212 27.22 -12.91 16.48
N LEU A 213 27.98 -13.22 15.43
CA LEU A 213 27.46 -13.35 14.06
C LEU A 213 26.34 -14.40 13.99
N SER A 214 26.57 -15.60 14.56
CA SER A 214 25.57 -16.68 14.56
C SER A 214 24.29 -16.28 15.31
N ARG A 215 24.40 -15.61 16.47
CA ARG A 215 23.25 -15.09 17.22
C ARG A 215 22.49 -14.04 16.42
N THR A 216 23.20 -13.15 15.74
CA THR A 216 22.60 -12.09 14.93
C THR A 216 21.82 -12.67 13.75
N LEU A 217 22.39 -13.67 13.06
CA LEU A 217 21.74 -14.39 11.98
C LEU A 217 20.51 -15.18 12.47
N TYR A 218 20.61 -15.83 13.64
CA TYR A 218 19.48 -16.53 14.26
C TYR A 218 18.34 -15.58 14.62
N ARG A 219 18.65 -14.43 15.24
CA ARG A 219 17.66 -13.41 15.61
C ARG A 219 16.93 -12.84 14.39
N LYS A 220 17.60 -12.75 13.25
CA LYS A 220 17.03 -12.31 11.97
C LYS A 220 16.22 -13.39 11.24
N GLY A 221 16.13 -14.61 11.79
CA GLY A 221 15.43 -15.73 11.18
C GLY A 221 16.14 -16.31 9.95
N LYS A 222 17.46 -16.13 9.87
CA LYS A 222 18.30 -16.42 8.70
C LYS A 222 19.34 -17.52 8.93
N LEU A 223 19.12 -18.41 9.90
CA LEU A 223 20.13 -19.40 10.25
C LEU A 223 19.83 -20.77 9.64
N ASN A 224 20.48 -21.04 8.52
CA ASN A 224 21.12 -22.32 8.27
C ASN A 224 22.52 -22.00 7.71
N ILE A 225 23.55 -22.30 8.50
CA ILE A 225 24.98 -22.17 8.12
C ILE A 225 25.53 -23.59 8.10
#